data_AF-A0AB39V7L7-F1
#
_entry.id   AF-A0AB39V7L7-F1
#
_cell.length_a   1.000
_cell.length_b   1.000
_cell.length_c   1.000
_cell.angle_alpha   90.00
_cell.angle_beta   90.00
_cell.angle_gamma   90.00
#
_symmetry.space_group_name_H-M   'P 1'
#
loop_
_entity.id
_entity.type
_entity.pdbx_description
1 polymer ?
#
loop_
_entity_poly.entity_id
_entity_poly.type
_entity_poly.pdbx_seq_one_letter_code
_entity_poly.pdbx_strand_id
1 'polypeptide(L)'
;MQMLADKITTNVNIVSANKLTNTSNTYQVRWKEKQFSETGMEIQNTSYLGVFTVDYVNEKNEELVAKNPLGIIIKDFTISRENN
;
A
#
# COMPACT_ATOMS: atom_id res chain seq x y z
N MET A 1 -5.84 -15.44 4.98
CA MET A 1 -6.87 -15.71 6.01
C MET A 1 -6.30 -16.24 7.33
N GLN A 2 -5.11 -16.85 7.37
CA GLN A 2 -4.48 -17.35 8.61
C GLN A 2 -4.17 -16.23 9.64
N MET A 3 -3.61 -15.09 9.22
CA MET A 3 -3.13 -14.05 10.15
C MET A 3 -4.22 -13.36 10.97
N LEU A 4 -5.45 -13.28 10.44
CA LEU A 4 -6.61 -12.75 11.17
C LEU A 4 -7.09 -13.72 12.26
N ALA A 5 -6.91 -15.03 12.05
CA ALA A 5 -7.22 -16.04 13.05
C ALA A 5 -6.19 -16.03 14.20
N ASP A 6 -4.94 -15.71 13.89
CA ASP A 6 -3.82 -15.65 14.86
C ASP A 6 -3.78 -14.32 15.65
N LYS A 7 -4.81 -13.46 15.51
CA LYS A 7 -4.90 -12.12 16.13
C LYS A 7 -3.66 -11.25 15.89
N ILE A 8 -3.06 -11.39 14.71
CA ILE A 8 -1.89 -10.61 14.32
C ILE A 8 -2.37 -9.27 13.78
N THR A 9 -1.82 -8.18 14.32
CA THR A 9 -2.06 -6.82 13.81
C THR A 9 -0.85 -6.38 12.99
N THR A 10 -1.08 -5.90 11.76
CA THR A 10 -0.03 -5.33 10.91
C THR A 10 -0.15 -3.81 10.88
N ASN A 11 0.92 -3.13 11.26
CA ASN A 11 1.08 -1.69 11.11
C ASN A 11 1.94 -1.38 9.88
N VAL A 12 1.46 -0.47 9.03
CA VAL A 12 2.15 -0.05 7.80
C VAL A 12 2.76 1.32 8.01
N ASN A 13 4.05 1.45 7.73
CA ASN A 13 4.78 2.71 7.77
C ASN A 13 5.38 3.02 6.39
N ILE A 14 4.88 4.08 5.73
CA ILE A 14 5.40 4.52 4.44
C ILE A 14 6.76 5.21 4.67
N VAL A 15 7.79 4.69 4.00
CA VAL A 15 9.15 5.23 4.04
C VAL A 15 9.34 6.29 2.96
N SER A 16 8.85 6.03 1.73
CA SER A 16 8.89 6.99 0.64
C SER A 16 7.87 6.67 -0.45
N ALA A 17 7.47 7.70 -1.20
CA ALA A 17 6.65 7.58 -2.40
C ALA A 17 7.20 8.54 -3.46
N ASN A 18 7.87 7.99 -4.47
CA ASN A 18 8.56 8.75 -5.51
C ASN A 18 7.96 8.43 -6.87
N LYS A 19 7.79 9.45 -7.72
CA LYS A 19 7.41 9.24 -9.11
C LYS A 19 8.57 8.60 -9.88
N LEU A 20 8.29 7.55 -10.66
CA LEU A 20 9.30 6.94 -11.53
C LEU A 20 9.61 7.86 -12.71
N THR A 21 10.89 8.02 -13.01
CA THR A 21 11.36 8.80 -14.16
C THR A 21 10.80 8.22 -15.46
N ASN A 22 10.50 9.09 -16.43
CA ASN A 22 9.93 8.72 -17.74
C ASN A 22 8.56 8.02 -17.69
N THR A 23 7.83 8.11 -16.57
CA THR A 23 6.43 7.68 -16.48
C THR A 23 5.52 8.86 -16.17
N SER A 24 4.29 8.85 -16.66
CA SER A 24 3.31 9.92 -16.39
C SER A 24 2.65 9.74 -15.02
N ASN A 25 2.42 8.50 -14.60
CA ASN A 25 1.53 8.11 -13.53
C ASN A 25 2.00 6.87 -12.74
N THR A 26 3.30 6.56 -12.77
CA THR A 26 3.85 5.41 -12.03
C THR A 26 4.70 5.89 -10.85
N TYR A 27 4.51 5.26 -9.69
CA TYR A 27 5.09 5.64 -8.42
C TYR A 27 5.77 4.44 -7.77
N GLN A 28 7.02 4.63 -7.37
CA GLN A 28 7.74 3.71 -6.52
C GLN A 28 7.47 4.07 -5.06
N VAL A 29 6.90 3.14 -4.30
CA VAL A 29 6.58 3.31 -2.88
C VAL A 29 7.39 2.31 -2.07
N ARG A 30 8.05 2.78 -1.02
CA ARG A 30 8.74 1.94 -0.03
C ARG A 30 7.99 2.04 1.27
N TRP A 31 7.74 0.91 1.92
CA TRP A 31 7.11 0.87 3.24
C TRP A 31 7.65 -0.27 4.09
N LYS A 32 7.41 -0.18 5.38
CA LYS A 32 7.69 -1.24 6.35
C LYS A 32 6.40 -1.72 6.96
N GLU A 33 6.27 -3.03 7.08
CA GLU A 33 5.19 -3.67 7.81
C GLU A 33 5.74 -4.24 9.11
N LYS A 34 5.20 -3.74 10.23
CA LYS A 34 5.44 -4.28 11.56
C LYS A 34 4.25 -5.12 11.96
N GLN A 35 4.50 -6.38 12.27
CA GLN A 35 3.48 -7.30 12.75
C GLN A 35 3.60 -7.44 14.26
N PHE A 36 2.46 -7.43 14.94
CA PHE A 36 2.34 -7.55 16.38
C PHE A 36 1.44 -8.73 16.74
N SER A 37 1.84 -9.50 17.76
CA SER A 37 1.00 -10.54 18.36
C SER A 37 -0.18 -9.94 19.14
N GLU A 38 -1.10 -10.79 19.62
CA GLU A 38 -2.19 -10.37 20.50
C GLU A 38 -1.72 -9.70 21.80
N THR A 39 -0.49 -9.97 22.23
CA THR A 39 0.13 -9.37 23.42
C THR A 39 0.85 -8.06 23.13
N GLY A 40 0.83 -7.57 21.88
CA GLY A 40 1.50 -6.35 21.44
C GLY A 40 3.01 -6.50 21.22
N MET A 41 3.54 -7.73 21.19
CA MET A 41 4.97 -7.96 20.89
C MET A 41 5.22 -7.88 19.39
N GLU A 42 6.27 -7.17 18.97
CA GLU A 42 6.71 -7.13 17.57
C GLU A 42 7.25 -8.52 17.17
N ILE A 43 6.57 -9.18 16.23
CA ILE A 43 6.93 -10.52 15.76
C ILE A 43 7.68 -10.48 14.43
N GLN A 44 7.46 -9.45 13.62
CA GLN A 44 8.11 -9.31 12.33
C GLN A 44 8.17 -7.84 11.92
N ASN A 45 9.24 -7.49 11.21
CA ASN A 45 9.44 -6.19 10.59
C ASN A 45 10.00 -6.41 9.19
N THR A 46 9.17 -6.14 8.19
CA THR A 46 9.49 -6.44 6.79
C THR A 46 9.47 -5.17 5.97
N SER A 47 10.51 -4.95 5.17
CA SER A 47 10.56 -3.85 4.21
C SER A 47 10.03 -4.31 2.85
N TYR A 48 9.26 -3.45 2.20
CA TYR A 48 8.64 -3.69 0.91
C TYR A 48 8.94 -2.54 -0.05
N LEU A 49 9.08 -2.92 -1.31
CA LEU A 49 9.18 -2.02 -2.44
C LEU A 49 8.05 -2.34 -3.41
N GLY A 50 7.22 -1.35 -3.70
CA GLY A 50 6.16 -1.47 -4.68
C GLY A 50 6.32 -0.44 -5.79
N VAL A 51 5.84 -0.81 -6.97
CA VAL A 51 5.67 0.08 -8.12
C VAL A 51 4.18 0.06 -8.48
N PHE A 52 3.55 1.22 -8.46
CA PHE A 52 2.11 1.39 -8.69
C PHE A 52 1.88 2.35 -9.84
N THR A 53 1.12 1.93 -10.85
CA THR A 53 0.64 2.80 -11.92
C THR A 53 -0.80 3.19 -11.62
N VAL A 54 -1.07 4.50 -11.57
CA VAL A 54 -2.41 5.02 -11.27
C VAL A 54 -3.13 5.51 -12.52
N ASP A 55 -4.45 5.47 -12.53
CA ASP A 55 -5.28 6.10 -13.55
C ASP A 55 -6.34 6.98 -12.88
N TYR A 56 -7.01 7.83 -13.66
CA TYR A 56 -8.04 8.73 -13.16
C TYR A 56 -9.37 8.44 -13.83
N VAL A 57 -10.37 8.10 -13.03
CA VAL A 57 -11.74 7.90 -13.50
C VAL A 57 -12.60 9.07 -13.08
N ASN A 58 -13.43 9.56 -14.02
CA ASN A 58 -14.44 10.56 -13.69
C ASN A 58 -15.65 9.84 -13.09
N GLU A 59 -15.62 9.65 -11.78
CA GLU A 59 -16.72 9.03 -11.05
C GLU A 59 -17.86 10.04 -10.87
N LYS A 60 -19.09 9.64 -11.20
CA LYS A 60 -20.28 10.52 -11.17
C LYS A 60 -21.24 10.16 -10.04
N ASN A 61 -21.00 9.03 -9.37
CA ASN A 61 -21.78 8.62 -8.22
C ASN A 61 -21.32 9.39 -6.96
N GLU A 62 -22.24 10.14 -6.34
CA GLU A 62 -21.94 10.98 -5.16
C GLU A 62 -21.35 10.21 -3.98
N GLU A 63 -21.81 8.98 -3.71
CA GLU A 63 -21.29 8.17 -2.61
C GLU A 63 -19.85 7.71 -2.86
N LEU A 64 -19.51 7.42 -4.13
CA LEU A 64 -18.16 7.03 -4.51
C LEU A 64 -17.22 8.23 -4.57
N VAL A 65 -17.69 9.38 -5.06
CA VAL A 65 -16.96 10.65 -5.04
C VAL A 65 -16.66 11.09 -3.60
N ALA A 66 -17.57 10.90 -2.66
CA ALA A 66 -17.31 11.21 -1.25
C ALA A 66 -16.13 10.42 -0.66
N LYS A 67 -15.89 9.19 -1.13
CA LYS A 67 -14.79 8.33 -0.68
C LYS A 67 -13.51 8.52 -1.49
N ASN A 68 -13.62 8.84 -2.77
CA ASN A 68 -12.50 9.06 -3.69
C ASN A 68 -12.76 10.28 -4.59
N PRO A 69 -12.64 11.51 -4.06
CA PRO A 69 -13.01 12.72 -4.79
C PRO A 69 -12.10 13.00 -6.00
N LEU A 70 -10.90 12.43 -6.01
CA LEU A 70 -9.94 12.59 -7.11
C LEU A 70 -10.09 11.50 -8.18
N GLY A 71 -10.90 10.47 -7.94
CA GLY A 71 -11.08 9.38 -8.88
C GLY A 71 -9.80 8.59 -9.15
N ILE A 72 -8.85 8.55 -8.20
CA ILE A 72 -7.58 7.85 -8.38
C ILE A 72 -7.82 6.35 -8.25
N ILE A 73 -7.39 5.58 -9.24
CA ILE A 73 -7.42 4.12 -9.22
C ILE A 73 -6.04 3.54 -9.47
N ILE A 74 -5.76 2.36 -8.92
CA ILE A 74 -4.55 1.61 -9.25
C ILE A 74 -4.86 0.77 -10.49
N LYS A 75 -4.16 1.05 -11.59
CA LYS A 75 -4.29 0.32 -12.85
C LYS A 75 -3.43 -0.94 -12.88
N ASP A 76 -2.22 -0.82 -12.35
CA ASP A 76 -1.25 -1.91 -12.30
C ASP A 76 -0.35 -1.74 -11.07
N PHE A 77 0.10 -2.85 -10.51
CA PHE A 77 1.06 -2.81 -9.41
C PHE A 77 1.96 -4.05 -9.37
N THR A 78 3.18 -3.85 -8.87
CA THR A 78 4.10 -4.93 -8.52
C THR A 78 4.65 -4.64 -7.13
N ILE A 79 4.74 -5.67 -6.29
CA ILE A 79 5.26 -5.57 -4.92
C ILE A 79 6.32 -6.64 -4.74
N SER A 80 7.46 -6.21 -4.20
CA SER A 80 8.59 -7.06 -3.86
C SER A 80 8.94 -6.88 -2.39
N ARG A 81 9.19 -7.99 -1.71
CA ARG A 81 9.80 -7.96 -0.38
C ARG A 81 11.28 -7.59 -0.54
N GLU A 82 11.73 -6.59 0.19
CA GLU A 82 13.15 -6.29 0.27
C GLU A 82 13.78 -7.30 1.24
N ASN A 83 14.48 -8.30 0.69
CA ASN A 83 15.36 -9.14 1.50
C ASN A 83 16.63 -8.33 1.80
N ASN A 84 16.90 -8.09 3.08
CA ASN A 84 18.26 -7.79 3.53
C ASN A 84 19.07 -9.08 3.57
#